data_AF-A0A7C4W1K6-F1
#
_entry.id   AF-A0A7C4W1K6-F1
#
_cell.length_a   1.000
_cell.length_b   1.000
_cell.length_c   1.000
_cell.angle_alpha   90.00
_cell.angle_beta   90.00
_cell.angle_gamma   90.00
#
_symmetry.space_group_name_H-M   'P 1'
#
loop_
_entity.id
_entity.type
_entity.pdbx_description
1 polymer ?
#
loop_
_entity_poly.entity_id
_entity_poly.type
_entity_poly.pdbx_seq_one_letter_code
_entity_poly.pdbx_strand_id
1 'polypeptide(L)'
;MTYKAPFSADLTTLARRLGLSPDTIYYCLEAELVEQALTEPDLAELRRVRRLLDLEVNLAGVEIILRMRRQMLAMQSQLEALTSEMRATQSRFEQQIRELERRLAHDLW
;
A
#
# COMPACT_ATOMS: atom_id res chain seq x y z
N MET A 1 -17.39 13.60 -23.96
CA MET A 1 -17.22 12.14 -23.87
C MET A 1 -18.06 11.66 -22.71
N THR A 2 -19.18 10.99 -22.98
CA THR A 2 -20.13 10.51 -21.95
C THR A 2 -19.84 9.04 -21.68
N TYR A 3 -19.01 8.76 -20.66
CA TYR A 3 -18.72 7.40 -20.22
C TYR A 3 -19.93 6.88 -19.44
N LYS A 4 -20.67 5.94 -20.03
CA LYS A 4 -21.86 5.32 -19.44
C LYS A 4 -21.43 4.10 -18.63
N ALA A 5 -21.13 4.31 -17.35
CA ALA A 5 -20.81 3.20 -16.44
C ALA A 5 -22.07 2.31 -16.23
N PRO A 6 -21.94 0.96 -16.16
CA PRO A 6 -23.08 0.06 -15.96
C PRO A 6 -23.72 0.11 -14.56
N PHE A 7 -23.20 0.93 -13.62
CA PHE A 7 -23.44 0.80 -12.17
C PHE A 7 -23.81 2.10 -11.44
N SER A 8 -24.45 3.08 -12.10
CA SER A 8 -24.70 4.39 -11.47
C SER A 8 -25.55 4.32 -10.19
N ALA A 9 -26.47 3.35 -10.08
CA ALA A 9 -27.33 3.18 -8.91
C ALA A 9 -26.56 2.60 -7.69
N ASP A 10 -25.71 1.62 -7.92
CA ASP A 10 -24.86 1.01 -6.89
C ASP A 10 -23.80 1.99 -6.40
N LEU A 11 -23.21 2.76 -7.33
CA LEU A 11 -22.21 3.78 -7.00
C LEU A 11 -22.82 4.91 -6.16
N THR A 12 -24.04 5.37 -6.50
CA THR A 12 -24.73 6.41 -5.73
C THR A 12 -25.04 5.93 -4.31
N THR A 13 -25.49 4.68 -4.17
CA THR A 13 -25.77 4.07 -2.87
C THR A 13 -24.50 3.93 -2.04
N LEU A 14 -23.40 3.50 -2.68
CA LEU A 14 -22.10 3.38 -2.05
C LEU A 14 -21.54 4.75 -1.61
N ALA A 15 -21.61 5.76 -2.47
CA ALA A 15 -21.19 7.12 -2.18
C ALA A 15 -21.91 7.66 -0.95
N ARG A 16 -23.25 7.53 -0.91
CA ARG A 16 -24.06 7.92 0.24
C ARG A 16 -23.64 7.19 1.51
N ARG A 17 -23.42 5.86 1.44
CA ARG A 17 -22.98 5.05 2.59
C ARG A 17 -21.62 5.49 3.14
N LEU A 18 -20.73 6.00 2.28
CA LEU A 18 -19.40 6.47 2.65
C LEU A 18 -19.34 7.96 3.00
N GLY A 19 -20.47 8.68 2.89
CA GLY A 19 -20.51 10.13 3.07
C GLY A 19 -19.78 10.90 1.97
N LEU A 20 -19.65 10.33 0.77
CA LEU A 20 -18.97 10.93 -0.38
C LEU A 20 -20.00 11.30 -1.46
N SER A 21 -19.63 12.22 -2.35
CA SER A 21 -20.39 12.42 -3.59
C SER A 21 -19.96 11.37 -4.63
N PRO A 22 -20.84 11.01 -5.59
CA PRO A 22 -20.45 10.18 -6.72
C PRO A 22 -19.26 10.75 -7.50
N ASP A 23 -19.20 12.08 -7.66
CA ASP A 23 -18.10 12.77 -8.34
C ASP A 23 -16.75 12.58 -7.65
N THR A 24 -16.73 12.57 -6.31
CA THR A 24 -15.51 12.22 -5.56
C THR A 24 -15.04 10.81 -5.88
N ILE A 25 -15.96 9.84 -5.96
CA ILE A 25 -15.59 8.46 -6.29
C ILE A 25 -15.09 8.36 -7.73
N TYR A 26 -15.74 9.04 -8.69
CA TYR A 26 -15.26 9.09 -10.07
C TYR A 26 -13.87 9.68 -10.17
N TYR A 27 -13.60 10.78 -9.49
CA TYR A 27 -12.27 11.35 -9.43
C TYR A 27 -11.25 10.35 -8.85
N CYS A 28 -11.59 9.65 -7.77
CA CYS A 28 -10.69 8.64 -7.19
C CYS A 28 -10.41 7.48 -8.16
N LEU A 29 -11.37 7.09 -8.99
CA LEU A 29 -11.18 6.11 -10.06
C LEU A 29 -10.29 6.66 -11.18
N GLU A 30 -10.55 7.89 -11.63
CA GLU A 30 -9.76 8.55 -12.69
C GLU A 30 -8.31 8.82 -12.26
N ALA A 31 -8.10 9.19 -11.00
CA ALA A 31 -6.78 9.46 -10.42
C ALA A 31 -6.03 8.18 -10.00
N GLU A 32 -6.62 7.00 -10.25
CA GLU A 32 -6.10 5.68 -9.87
C GLU A 32 -5.79 5.59 -8.36
N LEU A 33 -6.65 6.21 -7.55
CA LEU A 33 -6.60 6.10 -6.09
C LEU A 33 -7.26 4.80 -5.62
N VAL A 34 -8.25 4.32 -6.38
CA VAL A 34 -8.97 3.07 -6.16
C VAL A 34 -9.24 2.37 -7.49
N GLU A 35 -9.46 1.06 -7.45
CA GLU A 35 -9.78 0.27 -8.64
C GLU A 35 -11.28 0.26 -8.97
N GLN A 36 -11.62 -0.01 -10.24
CA GLN A 36 -13.00 -0.08 -10.71
C GLN A 36 -13.83 -1.17 -10.01
N ALA A 37 -13.17 -2.24 -9.55
CA ALA A 37 -13.82 -3.33 -8.83
C ALA A 37 -14.32 -2.93 -7.43
N LEU A 38 -13.82 -1.80 -6.87
CA LEU A 38 -14.19 -1.27 -5.56
C LEU A 38 -14.21 -2.34 -4.46
N THR A 39 -13.11 -3.06 -4.35
CA THR A 39 -12.88 -4.11 -3.36
C THR A 39 -12.76 -3.53 -1.94
N GLU A 40 -12.72 -4.37 -0.90
CA GLU A 40 -12.55 -3.88 0.49
C GLU A 40 -11.35 -2.92 0.72
N PRO A 41 -10.15 -3.13 0.15
CA PRO A 41 -9.08 -2.14 0.28
C PRO A 41 -9.43 -0.80 -0.38
N ASP A 42 -10.14 -0.81 -1.52
CA ASP A 42 -10.65 0.42 -2.16
C ASP A 42 -11.66 1.14 -1.25
N LEU A 43 -12.55 0.39 -0.60
CA LEU A 43 -13.50 0.96 0.37
C LEU A 43 -12.78 1.57 1.58
N ALA A 44 -11.72 0.92 2.07
CA ALA A 44 -10.89 1.48 3.14
C ALA A 44 -10.19 2.78 2.71
N GLU A 45 -9.73 2.86 1.46
CA GLU A 45 -9.11 4.04 0.90
C GLU A 45 -10.13 5.17 0.69
N LEU A 46 -11.35 4.88 0.22
CA LEU A 46 -12.44 5.87 0.14
C LEU A 46 -12.85 6.41 1.52
N ARG A 47 -12.85 5.57 2.57
CA ARG A 47 -13.04 6.06 3.95
C ARG A 47 -11.91 7.00 4.38
N ARG A 48 -10.68 6.80 3.87
CA ARG A 48 -9.55 7.71 4.13
C ARG A 48 -9.69 9.01 3.36
N VAL A 49 -10.12 8.96 2.09
CA VAL A 49 -10.52 10.14 1.31
C VAL A 49 -11.54 10.96 2.11
N ARG A 50 -12.62 10.34 2.59
CA ARG A 50 -13.65 11.03 3.39
C ARG A 50 -13.05 11.75 4.60
N ARG A 51 -12.22 11.08 5.40
CA ARG A 51 -11.58 11.69 6.57
C ARG A 51 -10.65 12.85 6.22
N LEU A 52 -9.98 12.82 5.08
CA LEU A 52 -9.15 13.94 4.64
C LEU A 52 -10.01 15.12 4.18
N LEU A 53 -11.11 14.87 3.48
CA LEU A 53 -12.08 15.90 3.12
C LEU A 53 -12.72 16.54 4.38
N ASP A 54 -12.98 15.74 5.42
CA ASP A 54 -13.45 16.24 6.73
C ASP A 54 -12.44 17.16 7.42
N LEU A 55 -11.15 17.06 7.07
CA LEU A 55 -10.08 17.97 7.50
C LEU A 55 -9.90 19.16 6.54
N GLU A 56 -10.89 19.44 5.70
CA GLU A 56 -10.90 20.52 4.71
C GLU A 56 -9.77 20.41 3.66
N VAL A 57 -9.17 19.23 3.51
CA VAL A 57 -8.23 18.96 2.42
C VAL A 57 -9.03 18.87 1.13
N ASN A 58 -8.63 19.63 0.11
CA ASN A 58 -9.27 19.55 -1.20
C ASN A 58 -8.91 18.24 -1.93
N LEU A 59 -9.69 17.87 -2.95
CA LEU A 59 -9.57 16.57 -3.61
C LEU A 59 -8.21 16.36 -4.31
N ALA A 60 -7.63 17.42 -4.87
CA ALA A 60 -6.28 17.38 -5.44
C ALA A 60 -5.22 17.12 -4.35
N GLY A 61 -5.34 17.76 -3.19
CA GLY A 61 -4.48 17.54 -2.03
C GLY A 61 -4.62 16.12 -1.49
N VAL A 62 -5.83 15.58 -1.45
CA VAL A 62 -6.08 14.17 -1.10
C VAL A 62 -5.31 13.25 -2.03
N GLU A 63 -5.38 13.46 -3.34
CA GLU A 63 -4.65 12.65 -4.32
C GLU A 63 -3.14 12.63 -4.03
N ILE A 64 -2.53 13.80 -3.83
CA ILE A 64 -1.11 13.90 -3.54
C ILE A 64 -0.76 13.17 -2.25
N ILE A 65 -1.53 13.37 -1.18
CA ILE A 65 -1.30 12.71 0.12
C ILE A 65 -1.36 11.18 -0.04
N LEU A 66 -2.36 10.65 -0.76
CA LEU A 66 -2.52 9.22 -0.93
C LEU A 66 -1.42 8.63 -1.83
N ARG A 67 -0.98 9.36 -2.87
CA ARG A 67 0.17 8.95 -3.69
C ARG A 67 1.46 8.90 -2.87
N MET A 68 1.73 9.95 -2.09
CA MET A 68 2.89 9.97 -1.19
C MET A 68 2.84 8.84 -0.17
N ARG A 69 1.65 8.56 0.39
CA ARG A 69 1.44 7.43 1.30
C ARG A 69 1.77 6.09 0.64
N ARG A 70 1.29 5.84 -0.58
CA ARG A 70 1.60 4.59 -1.31
C ARG A 70 3.10 4.45 -1.56
N GLN A 71 3.76 5.53 -1.96
CA GLN A 71 5.22 5.56 -2.13
C GLN A 71 5.94 5.25 -0.80
N MET A 72 5.52 5.86 0.31
CA MET A 72 6.10 5.59 1.63
C MET A 72 5.95 4.13 2.06
N LEU A 73 4.77 3.53 1.85
CA LEU A 73 4.55 2.12 2.18
C LEU A 73 5.38 1.18 1.29
N ALA A 74 5.51 1.48 0.00
CA ALA A 74 6.37 0.72 -0.90
C ALA A 74 7.84 0.79 -0.48
N MET A 75 8.33 2.00 -0.14
CA MET A 75 9.69 2.18 0.38
C MET A 75 9.91 1.43 1.70
N GLN A 76 8.93 1.45 2.60
CA GLN A 76 9.00 0.70 3.86
C GLN A 76 9.11 -0.81 3.61
N SER A 77 8.31 -1.36 2.70
CA SER A 77 8.37 -2.77 2.32
C SER A 77 9.73 -3.15 1.71
N GLN A 78 10.31 -2.28 0.88
CA GLN A 78 11.65 -2.50 0.32
C GLN A 78 12.74 -2.53 1.40
N LEU A 79 12.67 -1.62 2.39
CA LEU A 79 13.58 -1.63 3.53
C LEU A 79 13.44 -2.88 4.38
N GLU A 80 12.22 -3.33 4.65
CA GLU A 80 11.94 -4.57 5.38
C GLU A 80 12.51 -5.79 4.66
N ALA A 81 12.33 -5.88 3.33
CA ALA A 81 12.93 -6.94 2.52
C ALA A 81 14.47 -6.93 2.61
N LEU A 82 15.09 -5.77 2.39
CA LEU A 82 16.54 -5.64 2.43
C LEU A 82 17.13 -5.97 3.81
N THR A 83 16.49 -5.52 4.88
CA THR A 83 16.93 -5.83 6.26
C THR A 83 16.80 -7.32 6.57
N SER A 84 15.76 -7.98 6.06
CA SER A 84 15.59 -9.44 6.15
C SER A 84 16.71 -10.19 5.42
N GLU A 85 17.02 -9.78 4.18
CA GLU A 85 18.10 -10.36 3.39
C GLU A 85 19.48 -10.19 4.04
N MET A 86 19.75 -9.00 4.59
CA MET A 86 20.99 -8.73 5.31
C MET A 86 21.13 -9.65 6.53
N ARG A 87 20.06 -9.80 7.33
CA ARG A 87 20.06 -10.71 8.49
C ARG A 87 20.30 -12.16 8.08
N ALA A 88 19.61 -12.63 7.03
CA ALA A 88 19.80 -13.99 6.52
C ALA A 88 21.25 -14.21 6.05
N THR A 89 21.83 -13.22 5.38
CA THR A 89 23.22 -13.25 4.92
C THR A 89 24.21 -13.28 6.08
N GLN A 90 24.02 -12.43 7.10
CA GLN A 90 24.82 -12.44 8.33
C GLN A 90 24.77 -13.81 9.03
N SER A 91 23.57 -14.38 9.21
CA SER A 91 23.42 -15.70 9.83
C SER A 91 24.15 -16.80 9.05
N ARG A 92 24.13 -16.75 7.71
CA ARG A 92 24.89 -17.70 6.87
C ARG A 92 26.39 -17.57 7.09
N PHE A 93 26.92 -16.35 7.08
CA PHE A 93 28.34 -16.10 7.33
C PHE A 93 28.78 -16.60 8.71
N GLU A 94 28.00 -16.33 9.75
CA GLU A 94 28.30 -16.85 11.09
C GLU A 94 28.28 -18.38 11.16
N GLN A 95 27.35 -19.02 10.45
CA GLN A 95 27.32 -20.49 10.37
C GLN A 95 28.56 -21.04 9.66
N GLN A 96 29.01 -20.38 8.60
CA GLN A 96 30.24 -20.77 7.89
C GLN A 96 31.47 -20.65 8.80
N ILE A 97 31.61 -19.55 9.55
CA ILE A 97 32.70 -19.38 10.51
C ILE A 97 32.68 -20.51 11.55
N ARG A 98 31.53 -20.76 12.17
CA ARG A 98 31.37 -21.83 13.17
C ARG A 98 31.66 -23.23 12.62
N GLU A 99 31.40 -23.46 11.34
CA GLU A 99 31.73 -24.73 10.68
C GLU A 99 33.24 -24.85 10.43
N LEU A 100 33.88 -23.79 9.95
CA LEU A 100 35.33 -23.77 9.74
C LEU A 100 36.09 -23.97 11.05
N GLU A 101 35.67 -23.30 12.12
CA GLU A 101 36.25 -23.47 13.47
C GLU A 101 36.14 -24.93 13.93
N ARG A 102 34.98 -25.57 13.72
CA ARG A 102 34.78 -26.98 14.07
C ARG A 102 35.68 -27.92 13.26
N ARG A 103 35.85 -27.66 11.97
CA ARG A 103 36.75 -28.45 11.10
C ARG A 103 38.22 -28.29 11.50
N LEU A 104 38.67 -27.05 11.71
CA LEU A 104 40.01 -26.75 12.21
C LEU A 104 40.28 -27.44 13.55
N ALA A 105 39.31 -27.42 14.47
CA ALA A 105 39.42 -28.14 15.73
C ALA A 105 39.53 -29.66 15.52
N HIS A 106 38.76 -30.25 14.60
CA HIS A 106 38.86 -31.67 14.30
C HIS A 106 40.23 -32.06 13.70
N ASP A 107 40.81 -31.24 12.83
CA ASP A 107 42.08 -31.55 12.16
C ASP A 107 43.33 -31.36 13.03
N LEU A 108 43.18 -30.75 14.21
CA LEU A 108 44.25 -30.48 15.19
C LEU A 108 44.33 -31.51 16.33
N TRP A 109 43.46 -32.53 16.35
CA TRP A 109 43.46 -33.64 17.31
C TRP A 109 43.43 -35.00 16.59
#